data_AF-A0A1E4IMD9-F1
#
_entry.id   AF-A0A1E4IMD9-F1
#
_cell.length_a   1.000
_cell.length_b   1.000
_cell.length_c   1.000
_cell.angle_alpha   90.00
_cell.angle_beta   90.00
_cell.angle_gamma   90.00
#
_symmetry.space_group_name_H-M   'P 1'
#
loop_
_entity.id
_entity.type
_entity.pdbx_description
1 polymer ?
#
loop_
_entity_poly.entity_id
_entity_poly.type
_entity_poly.pdbx_seq_one_letter_code
_entity_poly.pdbx_strand_id
1 'polypeptide(L)' 'MGIDPQRKRFLMLKSRVHWRAALRGLAGPVFECAGTGVCTSDYAALRFQRLRRPMYPLGPL' A
#
# COMPACT_ATOMS: atom_id res chain seq x y z
N MET A 1 -16.20 15.75 -6.46
CA MET A 1 -16.37 14.28 -6.59
C MET A 1 -17.20 13.79 -5.41
N GLY A 2 -18.47 13.46 -5.61
CA GLY A 2 -19.45 13.19 -4.54
C GLY A 2 -19.65 11.69 -4.25
N ILE A 3 -18.67 11.06 -3.61
CA ILE A 3 -18.80 9.67 -3.15
C ILE A 3 -19.17 9.71 -1.67
N ASP A 4 -20.36 9.20 -1.34
CA ASP A 4 -20.73 8.87 0.03
C ASP A 4 -20.21 7.45 0.36
N PRO A 5 -19.21 7.31 1.25
CA PRO A 5 -18.61 6.01 1.58
C PRO A 5 -19.58 5.07 2.30
N GLN A 6 -20.57 5.59 3.02
CA GLN A 6 -21.53 4.76 3.78
C GLN A 6 -22.53 4.04 2.86
N ARG A 7 -22.71 4.55 1.64
CA ARG A 7 -23.59 3.96 0.62
C ARG A 7 -22.90 2.93 -0.27
N LYS A 8 -21.64 2.58 0.00
CA LYS A 8 -20.87 1.62 -0.80
C LYS A 8 -20.70 0.31 -0.05
N ARG A 9 -20.92 -0.82 -0.74
CA ARG A 9 -20.67 -2.16 -0.20
C ARG A 9 -19.18 -2.40 0.06
N PHE A 10 -18.34 -1.88 -0.83
CA PHE A 10 -16.89 -1.95 -0.74
C PHE A 10 -16.30 -0.60 -1.16
N LEU A 11 -15.22 -0.20 -0.47
CA LEU A 11 -14.47 1.00 -0.78
C LEU A 11 -12.97 0.64 -0.80
N MET A 12 -12.31 0.93 -1.91
CA MET A 12 -10.86 0.76 -2.02
C MET A 12 -10.17 2.07 -1.63
N LEU A 13 -9.24 1.98 -0.68
CA LEU A 13 -8.38 3.09 -0.27
C LEU A 13 -6.95 2.81 -0.76
N LYS A 14 -6.38 3.72 -1.56
CA LYS A 14 -4.97 3.63 -1.98
C LYS A 14 -4.05 4.19 -0.89
N SER A 15 -4.06 3.55 0.27
CA SER A 15 -3.25 3.93 1.43
C SER A 15 -3.07 2.73 2.35
N ARG A 16 -1.84 2.47 2.80
CA ARG A 16 -1.53 1.37 3.74
C ARG A 16 -1.82 1.72 5.20
N VAL A 17 -1.58 2.97 5.60
CA VAL A 17 -1.58 3.36 7.01
C VAL A 17 -2.37 4.64 7.26
N HIS A 18 -2.12 5.69 6.46
CA HIS A 18 -2.67 7.03 6.75
C HIS A 18 -4.20 7.11 6.67
N TRP A 19 -4.86 6.21 5.94
CA TRP A 19 -6.32 6.18 5.90
C TRP A 19 -6.94 6.07 7.30
N ARG A 20 -6.24 5.41 8.24
CA ARG A 20 -6.71 5.19 9.61
C ARG A 20 -6.83 6.47 10.42
N ALA A 21 -6.08 7.53 10.09
CA ALA A 21 -6.17 8.79 10.82
C ALA A 21 -7.51 9.50 10.57
N ALA A 22 -8.02 9.42 9.33
CA ALA A 22 -9.23 10.14 8.93
C ALA A 22 -10.48 9.26 8.84
N LEU A 23 -10.33 7.97 8.51
CA LEU A 23 -11.45 7.11 8.10
C LEU A 23 -11.65 5.88 8.99
N ARG A 24 -10.82 5.67 10.02
CA ARG A 24 -10.94 4.51 10.92
C ARG A 24 -12.32 4.41 11.56
N GLY A 25 -12.91 5.54 11.98
CA GLY A 25 -14.23 5.56 12.61
C GLY A 25 -15.38 5.15 11.67
N LEU A 26 -15.16 5.20 10.36
CA LEU A 26 -16.15 4.80 9.34
C LEU A 26 -15.85 3.40 8.76
N ALA A 27 -14.73 2.79 9.12
CA ALA A 27 -14.31 1.52 8.55
C ALA A 27 -14.94 0.33 9.28
N GLY A 28 -15.52 -0.58 8.50
CA GLY A 28 -15.85 -1.93 8.96
C GLY A 28 -14.62 -2.85 8.88
N PRO A 29 -14.81 -4.15 8.58
CA PRO A 29 -13.71 -5.07 8.33
C PRO A 29 -12.77 -4.55 7.23
N VAL A 30 -11.47 -4.55 7.51
CA VAL A 30 -10.43 -4.08 6.60
C VAL A 30 -9.68 -5.26 6.01
N PHE A 31 -9.57 -5.29 4.69
CA PHE A 31 -8.77 -6.26 3.96
C PHE A 31 -7.59 -5.53 3.32
N GLU A 32 -6.38 -5.85 3.77
CA GLU A 32 -5.17 -5.31 3.15
C GLU A 32 -4.94 -6.02 1.81
N CYS A 33 -4.81 -5.26 0.73
CA CYS A 33 -4.58 -5.80 -0.61
C CYS A 33 -3.12 -5.59 -1.01
N ALA A 34 -2.42 -6.67 -1.38
CA ALA A 34 -1.09 -6.61 -1.96
C ALA A 34 -1.18 -6.25 -3.46
N GLY A 35 -1.52 -5.00 -3.75
CA GLY A 35 -1.57 -4.49 -5.12
C GLY A 35 -0.18 -4.41 -5.75
N THR A 36 -0.07 -4.75 -7.04
CA THR A 36 1.15 -4.55 -7.83
C THR A 36 1.37 -3.07 -8.12
N GLY A 37 2.63 -2.63 -8.16
CA GLY A 37 3.00 -1.28 -8.58
C GLY A 37 4.23 -0.74 -7.87
N VAL A 38 4.50 0.55 -8.09
CA VAL A 38 5.73 1.21 -7.60
C VAL A 38 5.81 1.34 -6.08
N CYS A 39 4.69 1.19 -5.36
CA CYS A 39 4.63 1.22 -3.90
C CYS A 39 4.65 -0.18 -3.26
N THR A 40 5.01 -1.22 -4.01
CA THR A 40 5.16 -2.58 -3.49
C THR A 40 6.28 -2.66 -2.45
N SER A 41 6.10 -3.52 -1.45
CA SER A 41 7.18 -3.93 -0.54
C SER A 41 7.92 -5.18 -1.03
N ASP A 42 7.44 -5.83 -2.10
CA ASP A 42 8.16 -6.89 -2.78
C ASP A 42 9.19 -6.27 -3.72
N TYR A 43 10.42 -6.14 -3.22
CA TYR A 43 11.52 -5.59 -4.00
C TYR A 43 11.99 -6.54 -5.12
N ALA A 44 11.71 -7.84 -5.05
CA ALA A 44 12.04 -8.76 -6.14
C ALA A 44 11.21 -8.48 -7.40
N ALA A 45 10.02 -7.89 -7.25
CA ALA A 45 9.18 -7.44 -8.36
C ALA A 45 9.73 -6.21 -9.10
N LEU A 46 10.78 -5.55 -8.59
CA LEU A 46 11.35 -4.33 -9.16
C LEU A 46 12.76 -4.57 -9.73
N ARG A 47 13.04 -3.99 -10.91
CA ARG A 47 14.35 -4.14 -11.58
C ARG A 47 15.29 -3.00 -11.21
N PHE A 48 16.01 -3.17 -10.10
CA PHE A 48 17.00 -2.18 -9.66
C PHE A 48 18.31 -2.27 -10.45
N GLN A 49 18.72 -1.18 -11.10
CA GLN A 49 19.94 -1.14 -11.94
C GLN A 49 21.09 -0.32 -11.35
N ARG A 50 20.80 0.71 -10.54
CA ARG A 50 21.79 1.69 -10.07
C ARG A 50 21.76 1.86 -8.55
N LEU A 51 21.81 0.74 -7.83
CA LEU A 51 21.86 0.74 -6.37
C LEU A 51 23.29 0.97 -5.89
N ARG A 52 23.47 1.81 -4.86
CA ARG A 52 24.68 1.79 -4.05
C ARG A 52 24.65 0.53 -3.18
N ARG A 53 25.75 -0.22 -3.13
CA ARG A 53 25.88 -1.49 -2.38
C ARG A 53 26.94 -1.34 -1.27
N PRO A 54 26.82 -2.07 -0.14
CA PRO A 54 25.80 -3.08 0.19
C PRO A 54 24.44 -2.46 0.57
N MET A 55 23.35 -3.16 0.24
CA MET A 55 21.98 -2.72 0.55
C MET A 55 21.11 -3.94 0.84
N TYR A 56 20.93 -4.27 2.11
CA TYR A 56 20.02 -5.34 2.54
C TYR A 56 18.55 -4.93 2.31
N PRO A 57 17.65 -5.83 1.85
CA PRO A 57 17.85 -7.25 1.51
C PRO A 57 18.26 -7.51 0.04
N LEU A 58 18.58 -6.48 -0.74
CA LEU A 58 18.89 -6.55 -2.18
C LEU A 58 20.35 -6.92 -2.51
N GLY A 59 21.17 -7.05 -1.48
CA GLY A 59 22.56 -7.44 -1.57
C GLY A 59 23.02 -8.03 -0.24
N PRO A 60 24.22 -8.62 -0.23
CA PRO A 60 24.84 -9.13 1.00
C PRO A 60 25.01 -8.00 2.03
N LEU A 61 24.98 -8.38 3.31
CA LEU A 61 25.36 -7.51 4.44
C LEU A 61 26.85 -7.18 4.37
#